data_AF-A0A2M7QYU0-F1
#
_entry.id   AF-A0A2M7QYU0-F1
#
_cell.length_a   1.000
_cell.length_b   1.000
_cell.length_c   1.000
_cell.angle_alpha   90.00
_cell.angle_beta   90.00
_cell.angle_gamma   90.00
#
_symmetry.space_group_name_H-M   'P 1'
#
loop_
_entity.id
_entity.type
_entity.pdbx_description
1 polymer ?
#
loop_
_entity_poly.entity_id
_entity_poly.type
_entity_poly.pdbx_seq_one_letter_code
_entity_poly.pdbx_strand_id
1 'polypeptide(L)'
;MSAPFIRAELFLNDGTIQHLSSRKSRRIFHFIQTANEQEVDYFFIRVTYSLSNLDKAIFQNEGEYKSKSQAIETLKQFLEKP
;
A
#
# COMPACT_ATOMS: atom_id res chain seq x y z
N MET A 1 16.34 -5.99 9.69
CA MET A 1 15.50 -5.07 8.89
C MET A 1 14.30 -4.64 9.72
N SER A 2 13.98 -3.36 9.76
CA SER A 2 12.72 -2.90 10.35
C SER A 2 11.55 -3.29 9.43
N ALA A 3 10.38 -3.60 9.99
CA ALA A 3 9.20 -3.86 9.16
C ALA A 3 8.91 -2.62 8.28
N PRO A 4 8.63 -2.80 6.97
CA PRO A 4 8.44 -1.69 6.06
C PRO A 4 7.24 -0.83 6.47
N PHE A 5 7.30 0.45 6.14
CA PHE A 5 6.16 1.34 6.28
C PHE A 5 5.31 1.26 5.02
N ILE A 6 4.02 0.97 5.17
CA ILE A 6 3.11 0.78 4.05
C ILE A 6 2.04 1.87 4.11
N ARG A 7 1.79 2.52 2.98
CA ARG A 7 0.67 3.44 2.77
C ARG A 7 -0.19 2.88 1.63
N ALA A 8 -1.49 2.79 1.89
CA ALA A 8 -2.48 2.50 0.86
C ALA A 8 -3.49 3.64 0.80
N GLU A 9 -3.87 4.01 -0.41
CA GLU A 9 -4.88 5.03 -0.69
C GLU A 9 -5.91 4.46 -1.66
N LEU A 10 -7.16 4.82 -1.42
CA LEU A 10 -8.31 4.50 -2.25
C LEU A 10 -8.79 5.84 -2.80
N PHE A 11 -8.69 6.00 -4.12
CA PHE A 11 -9.24 7.14 -4.82
C PHE A 11 -10.65 6.77 -5.24
N LEU A 12 -11.64 7.45 -4.69
CA LEU A 12 -13.04 7.15 -4.91
C LEU A 12 -13.59 7.93 -6.10
N ASN A 13 -14.63 7.40 -6.72
CA ASN A 13 -15.29 7.98 -7.91
C ASN A 13 -15.90 9.36 -7.65
N ASP A 14 -16.18 9.70 -6.39
CA ASP A 14 -16.68 11.00 -5.96
C ASP A 14 -15.57 12.05 -5.74
N GLY A 15 -14.30 11.67 -5.96
CA GLY A 15 -13.12 12.50 -5.73
C GLY A 15 -12.60 12.46 -4.30
N THR A 16 -13.22 11.69 -3.39
CA THR A 16 -12.75 11.49 -2.03
C THR A 16 -11.56 10.55 -2.00
N ILE A 17 -10.60 10.80 -1.09
CA ILE A 17 -9.44 9.92 -0.88
C ILE A 17 -9.52 9.33 0.53
N GLN A 18 -9.61 8.01 0.61
CA GLN A 18 -9.43 7.28 1.87
C GLN A 18 -8.02 6.71 1.93
N HIS A 19 -7.35 6.80 3.08
CA HIS A 19 -5.98 6.28 3.19
C HIS A 19 -5.72 5.63 4.54
N LEU A 20 -4.78 4.68 4.55
CA LEU A 20 -4.26 4.06 5.75
C LEU A 20 -2.74 3.89 5.64
N SER A 21 -2.03 4.31 6.69
CA SER A 21 -0.58 4.08 6.81
C SER A 21 -0.27 3.21 8.02
N SER A 22 0.52 2.15 7.83
CA SER A 22 0.89 1.24 8.91
C SER A 22 2.15 0.42 8.58
N ARG A 23 2.89 0.05 9.62
CA ARG A 23 3.90 -1.03 9.53
C ARG A 23 3.29 -2.43 9.66
N LYS A 24 2.02 -2.53 10.06
CA LYS A 24 1.31 -3.81 10.21
C LYS A 24 0.60 -4.14 8.89
N SER A 25 1.26 -4.92 8.03
CA SER A 25 0.73 -5.33 6.71
C SER A 25 -0.71 -5.84 6.76
N ARG A 26 -1.06 -6.66 7.77
CA ARG A 26 -2.44 -7.15 7.98
C ARG A 26 -3.51 -6.06 8.00
N ARG A 27 -3.21 -4.87 8.53
CA ARG A 27 -4.16 -3.75 8.57
C ARG A 27 -4.37 -3.16 7.18
N ILE A 28 -3.32 -3.11 6.38
CA ILE A 28 -3.39 -2.61 5.00
C ILE A 28 -4.16 -3.59 4.12
N PHE A 29 -3.88 -4.89 4.24
CA PHE A 29 -4.66 -5.91 3.52
C PHE A 29 -6.14 -5.84 3.87
N HIS A 30 -6.47 -5.77 5.17
CA HIS A 30 -7.86 -5.63 5.59
C HIS A 30 -8.51 -4.36 5.01
N PHE A 31 -7.82 -3.22 5.07
CA PHE A 31 -8.30 -1.95 4.52
C PHE A 31 -8.65 -2.05 3.03
N ILE A 32 -7.77 -2.64 2.22
CA ILE A 32 -8.02 -2.85 0.78
C ILE A 32 -9.17 -3.86 0.56
N GLN A 33 -9.21 -4.94 1.35
CA GLN A 33 -10.25 -5.98 1.25
C GLN A 33 -11.65 -5.45 1.57
N THR A 34 -11.77 -4.56 2.57
CA THR A 34 -13.06 -3.99 2.98
C THR A 34 -13.54 -2.82 2.12
N ALA A 35 -12.71 -2.30 1.22
CA ALA A 35 -13.12 -1.24 0.30
C ALA A 35 -14.31 -1.71 -0.57
N ASN A 36 -15.22 -0.82 -0.96
CA ASN A 36 -16.21 -1.15 -1.99
C ASN A 36 -15.58 -0.91 -3.37
N GLU A 37 -15.39 -1.95 -4.19
CA GLU A 37 -14.68 -1.83 -5.47
C GLU A 37 -15.43 -0.97 -6.49
N GLN A 38 -16.76 -0.92 -6.38
CA GLN A 38 -17.59 -0.11 -7.27
C GLN A 38 -17.48 1.39 -7.00
N GLU A 39 -17.01 1.77 -5.80
CA GLU A 39 -16.82 3.16 -5.39
C GLU A 39 -15.39 3.63 -5.63
N VAL A 40 -14.45 2.72 -5.87
CA VAL A 40 -13.02 3.02 -6.03
C VAL A 40 -12.69 3.13 -7.52
N ASP A 41 -12.11 4.26 -7.92
CA ASP A 41 -11.54 4.46 -9.27
C ASP A 41 -10.20 3.72 -9.38
N TYR A 42 -9.31 3.94 -8.41
CA TYR A 42 -8.04 3.23 -8.31
C TYR A 42 -7.48 3.18 -6.88
N PHE A 43 -6.55 2.24 -6.69
CA PHE A 43 -5.79 2.00 -5.48
C PHE A 43 -4.36 2.49 -5.70
N PHE A 44 -3.82 3.28 -4.77
CA PHE A 44 -2.41 3.60 -4.75
C PHE A 44 -1.73 2.89 -3.58
N ILE A 45 -0.61 2.23 -3.82
CA ILE A 45 0.16 1.56 -2.76
C ILE A 45 1.59 2.06 -2.81
N ARG A 46 2.12 2.41 -1.63
CA ARG A 46 3.52 2.73 -1.41
C ARG A 46 4.08 1.91 -0.26
N VAL A 47 5.21 1.26 -0.49
CA VAL A 47 5.95 0.51 0.54
C VAL A 47 7.36 1.09 0.65
N THR A 48 7.71 1.52 1.85
CA THR A 48 8.98 2.16 2.17
C THR A 48 9.79 1.27 3.10
N TYR A 49 11.00 0.91 2.67
CA TYR A 49 11.94 0.08 3.42
C TYR A 49 13.06 0.97 3.97
N SER A 50 13.38 0.79 5.25
CA SER A 50 14.52 1.44 5.89
C SER A 50 15.60 0.39 6.13
N LEU A 51 16.75 0.57 5.49
CA LEU A 51 17.88 -0.36 5.54
C LEU A 51 18.68 -0.26 6.85
N SER A 52 18.71 0.91 7.50
CA SER A 52 19.26 1.06 8.86
C SER A 52 18.62 2.25 9.59
N ASN A 53 18.72 2.28 10.92
CA ASN A 53 18.28 3.41 11.75
C ASN A 53 19.21 4.65 11.61
N LEU A 54 20.31 4.54 10.85
CA LEU A 54 21.38 5.55 10.78
C LEU A 54 21.69 6.04 9.36
N ASP A 55 21.24 5.36 8.31
CA ASP A 55 21.62 5.69 6.93
C ASP A 55 20.43 6.01 6.02
N LYS A 56 20.64 7.04 5.21
CA LYS A 56 19.71 7.73 4.28
C LYS A 56 19.17 6.86 3.14
N ALA A 57 19.49 5.57 3.09
CA ALA A 57 19.06 4.67 2.02
C ALA A 57 17.64 4.16 2.29
N ILE A 58 16.68 4.88 1.72
CA ILE A 58 15.26 4.52 1.67
C ILE A 58 15.01 3.86 0.33
N PHE A 59 14.62 2.58 0.33
CA PHE A 59 14.07 1.93 -0.86
C PHE A 59 12.55 2.07 -0.85
N GLN A 60 11.96 2.33 -2.00
CA GLN A 60 10.51 2.56 -2.13
C GLN A 60 9.98 1.86 -3.37
N ASN A 61 8.93 1.06 -3.17
CA ASN A 61 8.08 0.54 -4.24
C ASN A 61 6.74 1.27 -4.20
N GLU A 62 6.24 1.70 -5.35
CA GLU A 62 4.89 2.28 -5.44
C GLU A 62 4.21 1.96 -6.77
N GLY A 63 2.88 2.04 -6.78
CA GLY A 63 2.09 1.83 -7.99
C GLY A 63 0.61 2.10 -7.80
N GLU A 64 -0.06 2.24 -8.94
CA GLU A 64 -1.50 2.46 -9.07
C GLU A 64 -2.16 1.22 -9.68
N TYR A 65 -3.33 0.83 -9.14
CA TYR A 65 -4.01 -0.41 -9.52
C TYR A 65 -5.51 -0.16 -9.63
N LYS A 66 -6.16 -0.71 -10.66
CA LYS A 66 -7.60 -0.53 -10.88
C LYS A 66 -8.49 -1.54 -10.14
N SER A 67 -7.90 -2.61 -9.62
CA SER A 67 -8.65 -3.67 -8.93
C SER A 67 -8.03 -4.02 -7.60
N LYS A 68 -8.87 -4.47 -6.66
CA LYS A 68 -8.43 -4.98 -5.35
C LYS A 68 -7.47 -6.15 -5.50
N SER A 69 -7.76 -7.06 -6.43
CA SER A 69 -6.95 -8.26 -6.64
C SER A 69 -5.52 -7.89 -7.02
N GLN A 70 -5.36 -6.98 -7.99
CA GLN A 70 -4.04 -6.46 -8.38
C GLN A 70 -3.35 -5.73 -7.25
N ALA A 71 -4.07 -4.84 -6.55
CA ALA A 71 -3.54 -4.11 -5.40
C ALA A 71 -2.99 -5.06 -4.31
N ILE A 72 -3.74 -6.12 -3.98
CA ILE A 72 -3.34 -7.12 -2.98
C ILE A 72 -2.15 -7.95 -3.48
N GLU A 73 -2.19 -8.41 -4.73
CA GLU A 73 -1.12 -9.21 -5.32
C GLU A 73 0.19 -8.43 -5.36
N THR A 74 0.16 -7.18 -5.84
CA THR A 74 1.36 -6.36 -5.90
C THR A 74 1.87 -5.97 -4.51
N LEU A 75 0.98 -5.72 -3.54
CA LEU A 75 1.40 -5.52 -2.15
C LEU A 75 2.15 -6.74 -1.60
N LYS A 76 1.70 -7.96 -1.89
CA LYS A 76 2.44 -9.18 -1.52
C LYS A 76 3.82 -9.21 -2.18
N GLN A 77 3.89 -8.94 -3.49
CA GLN A 77 5.15 -8.93 -4.24
C GLN A 77 6.13 -7.89 -3.69
N PHE A 78 5.67 -6.68 -3.39
CA PHE A 78 6.50 -5.66 -2.75
C PHE A 78 7.04 -6.20 -1.42
N LEU A 79 6.18 -6.75 -0.56
CA LEU A 79 6.59 -7.24 0.75
C LEU A 79 7.54 -8.46 0.71
N GLU A 80 7.56 -9.22 -0.39
CA GLU A 80 8.48 -10.34 -0.61
C GLU A 80 9.88 -9.91 -1.11
N LYS A 81 10.00 -8.76 -1.78
CA LYS A 81 11.25 -8.28 -2.38
C LYS A 81 11.60 -6.86 -1.88
N PRO A 82 12.46 -6.73 -0.84
CA PRO A 82 13.06 -5.45 -0.48
C PRO A 82 14.10 -4.99 -1.51
#